data_AF-A0A060CLY7-F1
#
_entry.id   AF-A0A060CLY7-F1
#
_cell.length_a   1.000
_cell.length_b   1.000
_cell.length_c   1.000
_cell.angle_alpha   90.00
_cell.angle_beta   90.00
_cell.angle_gamma   90.00
#
_symmetry.space_group_name_H-M   'P 1'
#
loop_
_entity.id
_entity.type
_entity.pdbx_description
1 polymer ?
#
loop_
_entity_poly.entity_id
_entity_poly.type
_entity_poly.pdbx_seq_one_letter_code
_entity_poly.pdbx_strand_id
1 'polypeptide(L)' 'KRYGFIYVDRDDSGQGSLIRRRKNSFYWYKKVIQSNGSEL' A
#
# COMPACT_ATOMS: atom_id res chain seq x y z
N LYS A 1 12.64 3.16 -5.06
CA LYS A 1 11.70 4.06 -4.32
C LYS A 1 10.29 3.47 -4.37
N ARG A 2 9.57 3.34 -3.24
CA ARG A 2 8.27 2.62 -3.15
C ARG A 2 7.11 3.59 -2.85
N TYR A 3 6.15 3.73 -3.77
CA TYR A 3 5.04 4.71 -3.63
C TYR A 3 3.65 4.11 -3.35
N GLY A 4 3.47 2.80 -3.50
CA GLY A 4 2.15 2.18 -3.36
C GLY A 4 1.67 2.04 -1.91
N PHE A 5 0.35 2.08 -1.72
CA PHE A 5 -0.36 1.68 -0.49
C PHE A 5 -0.23 0.18 -0.19
N ILE A 6 0.19 -0.60 -1.17
CA ILE A 6 0.47 -2.03 -1.07
C ILE A 6 1.97 -2.23 -1.24
N TYR A 7 2.58 -2.98 -0.34
CA TYR A 7 3.96 -3.43 -0.46
C TYR A 7 4.02 -4.62 -1.41
N VAL A 8 4.96 -4.61 -2.33
CA VAL A 8 5.29 -5.74 -3.20
C VAL A 8 6.66 -6.26 -2.80
N ASP A 9 6.74 -7.54 -2.49
CA ASP A 9 7.99 -8.20 -2.17
C ASP A 9 8.82 -8.46 -3.44
N ARG A 10 9.58 -7.44 -3.82
CA ARG A 10 10.53 -7.44 -4.93
C ARG A 10 11.60 -6.39 -4.64
N ASP A 11 12.85 -6.74 -4.89
CA ASP A 11 13.99 -5.83 -4.82
C ASP A 11 14.41 -5.31 -6.21
N ASP A 12 15.41 -4.42 -6.22
CA ASP A 12 15.90 -3.78 -7.45
C ASP A 12 16.68 -4.76 -8.36
N SER A 13 17.19 -5.85 -7.79
CA SER A 13 17.84 -6.96 -8.50
C SER A 13 16.83 -7.95 -9.09
N GLY A 14 15.53 -7.75 -8.86
CA GLY A 14 14.46 -8.59 -9.36
C GLY A 14 14.18 -9.84 -8.51
N GLN A 15 14.81 -9.99 -7.35
CA GLN A 15 14.53 -11.08 -6.41
C GLN A 15 13.32 -10.73 -5.53
N GLY A 16 12.60 -11.74 -5.08
CA GLY A 16 11.43 -11.59 -4.20
C GLY A 16 10.27 -12.50 -4.59
N SER A 17 9.36 -12.72 -3.65
CA SER A 17 8.24 -13.65 -3.79
C SER A 17 7.04 -13.08 -4.57
N LEU A 18 7.10 -11.81 -4.97
CA LEU A 18 5.98 -11.05 -5.53
C LEU A 18 4.74 -11.01 -4.63
N ILE A 19 4.86 -11.35 -3.35
CA ILE A 19 3.76 -11.28 -2.39
C ILE A 19 3.35 -9.82 -2.20
N ARG A 20 2.04 -9.58 -2.19
CA ARG A 20 1.46 -8.27 -1.90
C ARG A 20 1.05 -8.23 -0.43
N ARG A 21 1.48 -7.19 0.29
CA ARG A 21 1.08 -6.95 1.68
C ARG A 21 0.47 -5.57 1.82
N ARG A 22 -0.65 -5.47 2.54
CA ARG A 22 -1.29 -4.18 2.84
C ARG A 22 -0.40 -3.40 3.81
N LYS A 23 -0.04 -2.16 3.46
CA LYS A 23 0.65 -1.24 4.39
C LYS A 23 -0.37 -0.55 5.29
N ASN A 24 0.10 0.12 6.34
CA ASN A 24 -0.79 0.93 7.20
C ASN A 24 -1.52 2.02 6.39
N SER A 25 -0.83 2.62 5.41
CA SER A 25 -1.42 3.62 4.51
C SER A 25 -2.56 3.08 3.65
N PHE A 26 -2.68 1.77 3.46
CA PHE A 26 -3.84 1.15 2.80
C PHE A 26 -5.12 1.36 3.62
N TYR A 27 -5.06 1.16 4.94
CA TYR A 27 -6.23 1.31 5.80
C TYR A 27 -6.61 2.76 5.99
N TRP A 28 -5.61 3.65 6.09
CA TRP A 28 -5.84 5.09 6.08
C TRP A 28 -6.59 5.51 4.81
N TYR A 29 -6.08 5.15 3.63
CA TYR A 29 -6.73 5.56 2.39
C TYR A 29 -8.10 4.88 2.17
N LYS A 30 -8.27 3.65 2.64
CA LYS A 30 -9.58 2.98 2.70
C LYS A 30 -10.57 3.83 3.51
N LYS A 31 -10.17 4.31 4.69
CA LYS A 31 -11.02 5.14 5.57
C LYS A 31 -11.40 6.46 4.88
N VAL A 32 -10.43 7.14 4.26
CA VAL A 32 -10.66 8.38 3.49
C VAL A 32 -11.69 8.16 2.38
N ILE A 33 -11.56 7.08 1.59
CA ILE A 33 -12.53 6.78 0.54
C ILE A 33 -13.92 6.48 1.13
N GLN A 34 -13.98 5.69 2.22
CA GLN A 34 -15.24 5.33 2.88
C GLN A 34 -15.97 6.54 3.44
N SER A 35 -15.24 7.53 3.93
CA SER A 35 -15.80 8.76 4.47
C SER A 35 -16.05 9.83 3.39
N ASN A 36 -15.80 9.52 2.10
CA ASN A 36 -15.77 10.50 1.01
C ASN A 36 -14.89 11.73 1.33
N GLY A 37 -13.75 11.50 1.97
CA GLY A 37 -12.78 12.55 2.31
C GLY A 37 -13.06 13.34 3.58
N SER A 38 -14.14 13.07 4.30
CA SER A 38 -14.45 13.79 5.56
C SER A 38 -13.56 13.42 6.75
N GLU A 39 -12.95 12.23 6.75
CA GLU A 39 -12.06 11.74 7.81
C GLU A 39 -10.65 11.51 7.24
N LEU A 40 -9.75 12.47 7.51
CA LEU A 40 -8.34 12.48 7.11
C LEU A 40 -7.41 12.10 8.27
#